data_AF-A0A1H4C7H6-F1
#
_entry.id   AF-A0A1H4C7H6-F1
#
_cell.length_a   1.000
_cell.length_b   1.000
_cell.length_c   1.000
_cell.angle_alpha   90.00
_cell.angle_beta   90.00
_cell.angle_gamma   90.00
#
_symmetry.space_group_name_H-M   'P 1'
#
loop_
_entity.id
_entity.type
_entity.pdbx_description
1 polymer ?
#
loop_
_entity_poly.entity_id
_entity_poly.type
_entity_poly.pdbx_seq_one_letter_code
_entity_poly.pdbx_strand_id
1 'polypeptide(L)'
;MWVGKSDSSSFWMGVLTDLKVRGVQDILITCIDNLNGFTDTIRTVFPQSSTQIYVVHQIRNSCKYVVYKDKKESTADMKNIYNAPNKEVAATELDNLEKK
;
A
#
# COMPACT_ATOMS: atom_id res chain seq x y z
N MET A 1 10.10 16.40 8.04
CA MET A 1 9.33 15.37 8.78
C MET A 1 7.99 15.98 9.15
N TRP A 2 6.88 15.35 8.78
CA TRP A 2 5.53 15.80 9.14
C TRP A 2 5.02 14.95 10.30
N VAL A 3 4.43 15.58 11.32
CA VAL A 3 3.85 14.90 12.49
C VAL A 3 2.42 15.39 12.64
N GLY A 4 1.45 14.50 12.45
CA GLY A 4 0.02 14.78 12.55
C GLY A 4 -0.57 14.32 13.88
N LYS A 5 -1.67 14.94 14.31
CA LYS A 5 -2.45 14.48 15.48
C LYS A 5 -3.36 13.29 15.14
N SER A 6 -3.76 13.16 13.88
CA SER A 6 -4.58 12.08 13.36
C SER A 6 -4.25 11.82 11.89
N ASP A 7 -4.55 10.61 11.44
CA ASP A 7 -4.35 10.16 10.07
C ASP A 7 -5.56 10.58 9.19
N SER A 8 -5.75 11.88 9.01
CA SER A 8 -6.91 12.45 8.31
C SER A 8 -6.57 12.91 6.89
N SER A 9 -7.57 12.90 6.00
CA SER A 9 -7.42 13.46 4.64
C SER A 9 -6.97 14.92 4.65
N SER A 10 -7.43 15.71 5.61
CA SER A 10 -7.03 17.11 5.75
C SER A 10 -5.56 17.27 6.13
N PHE A 11 -5.03 16.41 7.00
CA PHE A 11 -3.60 16.38 7.33
C PHE A 11 -2.77 16.07 6.09
N TRP A 12 -3.13 15.01 5.35
CA TRP A 12 -2.41 14.62 4.15
C TRP A 12 -2.52 15.62 3.00
N MET A 13 -3.63 16.34 2.87
CA MET A 13 -3.75 17.44 1.93
C MET A 13 -2.69 18.50 2.18
N GLY A 14 -2.47 18.86 3.45
CA GLY A 14 -1.41 19.78 3.85
C GLY A 14 -0.02 19.26 3.49
N VAL A 15 0.26 17.98 3.76
CA VAL A 15 1.55 17.34 3.42
C VAL A 15 1.81 17.36 1.91
N LEU A 16 0.84 16.94 1.10
CA LEU A 16 0.98 16.89 -0.36
C LEU A 16 1.11 18.28 -0.98
N THR A 17 0.37 19.26 -0.46
CA THR A 17 0.47 20.66 -0.91
C THR A 17 1.84 21.24 -0.57
N ASP A 18 2.38 20.96 0.63
CA ASP A 18 3.71 21.38 1.03
C ASP A 18 4.80 20.77 0.13
N LEU A 19 4.68 19.48 -0.25
CA LEU A 19 5.56 18.87 -1.27
C LEU A 19 5.54 19.64 -2.59
N LYS A 20 4.35 20.04 -3.06
CA LYS A 20 4.19 20.80 -4.30
C LYS A 20 4.81 22.19 -4.20
N VAL A 21 4.61 22.89 -3.08
CA VAL A 21 5.22 24.20 -2.80
C VAL A 21 6.74 24.11 -2.76
N ARG A 22 7.30 22.99 -2.28
CA ARG A 22 8.75 22.72 -2.28
C ARG A 22 9.32 22.34 -3.65
N GLY A 23 8.48 22.31 -4.69
CA GLY A 23 8.91 22.12 -6.07
C GLY A 23 8.69 20.73 -6.65
N VAL A 24 8.07 19.79 -5.91
CA VAL A 24 7.65 18.51 -6.50
C VAL A 24 6.59 18.78 -7.56
N GLN A 25 6.93 18.50 -8.82
CA GLN A 25 6.05 18.78 -9.96
C GLN A 25 5.04 17.65 -10.17
N ASP A 26 5.52 16.41 -10.11
CA ASP A 26 4.70 15.24 -10.37
C ASP A 26 5.17 14.04 -9.55
N ILE A 27 4.23 13.12 -9.33
CA ILE A 27 4.47 11.83 -8.67
C ILE A 27 3.84 10.78 -9.56
N LEU A 28 4.64 9.83 -10.06
CA LEU A 28 4.14 8.78 -10.95
C LEU A 28 3.38 7.69 -10.19
N ILE A 29 3.89 7.31 -9.00
CA ILE A 29 3.34 6.22 -8.20
C ILE A 29 3.30 6.64 -6.74
N THR A 30 2.13 6.48 -6.12
CA THR A 30 1.93 6.60 -4.68
C THR A 30 1.56 5.25 -4.10
N CYS A 31 2.27 4.82 -3.06
CA CYS A 31 1.96 3.61 -2.31
C CYS A 31 1.43 4.00 -0.93
N ILE A 32 0.18 3.67 -0.64
CA ILE A 32 -0.47 4.04 0.63
C ILE A 32 -0.99 2.82 1.39
N ASP A 33 -1.04 2.92 2.71
CA ASP A 33 -1.94 2.07 3.49
C ASP A 33 -3.38 2.53 3.20
N ASN A 34 -4.34 1.61 3.19
CA ASN A 34 -5.71 1.83 2.68
C ASN A 34 -6.52 2.83 3.53
N LEU A 35 -6.09 4.09 3.56
CA LEU A 35 -6.63 5.16 4.38
C LEU A 35 -7.77 5.85 3.65
N ASN A 36 -8.93 5.89 4.29
CA ASN A 36 -10.14 6.48 3.72
C ASN A 36 -9.91 7.93 3.28
N GLY A 37 -10.24 8.22 2.02
CA GLY A 37 -10.13 9.56 1.43
C GLY A 37 -8.70 10.01 1.11
N PHE A 38 -7.66 9.22 1.38
CA PHE A 38 -6.29 9.61 1.06
C PHE A 38 -6.02 9.51 -0.46
N THR A 39 -6.55 8.49 -1.12
CA THR A 39 -6.50 8.37 -2.60
C THR A 39 -7.08 9.61 -3.29
N ASP A 40 -8.22 10.12 -2.81
CA ASP A 40 -8.86 11.31 -3.37
C ASP A 40 -8.02 12.58 -3.12
N THR A 41 -7.39 12.65 -1.94
CA THR A 41 -6.45 13.71 -1.58
C THR A 41 -5.25 13.73 -2.53
N ILE A 42 -4.64 12.57 -2.80
CA ILE A 42 -3.53 12.44 -3.75
C ILE A 42 -3.96 12.91 -5.14
N ARG A 43 -5.10 12.41 -5.64
CA ARG A 43 -5.63 12.79 -6.96
C ARG A 43 -5.91 14.28 -7.09
N THR A 44 -6.26 14.94 -5.99
CA THR A 44 -6.50 16.39 -5.98
C THR A 44 -5.20 17.18 -6.17
N VAL A 45 -4.08 16.75 -5.58
CA VAL A 45 -2.80 17.49 -5.64
C VAL A 45 -1.91 17.05 -6.81
N PHE A 46 -1.86 15.74 -7.06
CA PHE A 46 -1.07 15.04 -8.08
C PHE A 46 -1.99 14.11 -8.90
N PRO A 47 -2.80 14.67 -9.82
CA PRO A 47 -3.85 13.92 -10.54
C PRO A 47 -3.33 12.82 -11.46
N GLN A 48 -2.06 12.90 -11.88
CA GLN A 48 -1.44 11.89 -12.74
C GLN A 48 -0.83 10.72 -11.95
N SER A 49 -0.83 10.79 -10.62
CA SER A 49 -0.25 9.74 -9.79
C SER A 49 -1.10 8.47 -9.79
N SER A 50 -0.49 7.36 -10.14
CA SER A 50 -1.07 6.03 -9.98
C SER A 50 -0.97 5.58 -8.53
N THR A 51 -2.11 5.49 -7.84
CA THR A 51 -2.16 5.07 -6.44
C THR A 51 -2.31 3.56 -6.34
N GLN A 52 -1.41 2.94 -5.59
CA GLN A 52 -1.39 1.51 -5.28
C GLN A 52 -1.50 1.30 -3.76
N ILE A 53 -2.08 0.17 -3.37
CA ILE A 53 -2.07 -0.27 -1.97
C ILE A 53 -0.67 -0.84 -1.66
N TYR A 54 -0.11 -0.45 -0.53
CA TYR A 54 1.24 -0.82 -0.17
C TYR A 54 1.33 -2.30 0.27
N VAL A 55 1.82 -3.16 -0.62
CA VAL A 55 1.93 -4.62 -0.44
C VAL A 55 2.66 -4.99 0.86
N VAL A 56 3.70 -4.25 1.26
CA VAL A 56 4.43 -4.53 2.50
C VAL A 56 3.54 -4.36 3.74
N HIS A 57 2.66 -3.36 3.77
CA HIS A 57 1.69 -3.22 4.85
C HIS A 57 0.64 -4.33 4.82
N GLN A 58 0.19 -4.75 3.63
CA GLN A 58 -0.74 -5.88 3.50
C GLN A 58 -0.15 -7.16 4.08
N ILE A 59 1.07 -7.54 3.66
CA ILE A 59 1.79 -8.71 4.17
C ILE A 59 1.96 -8.61 5.70
N ARG A 60 2.45 -7.47 6.19
CA ARG A 60 2.67 -7.26 7.62
C ARG A 60 1.37 -7.36 8.43
N ASN A 61 0.26 -6.82 7.91
CA ASN A 61 -1.04 -6.90 8.55
C ASN A 61 -1.56 -8.34 8.58
N SER A 62 -1.48 -9.07 7.47
CA SER A 62 -1.86 -10.49 7.41
C SER A 62 -1.04 -11.35 8.37
N CYS A 63 0.28 -11.14 8.46
CA CYS A 63 1.15 -11.88 9.37
C CYS A 63 0.89 -11.62 10.87
N LYS A 64 0.06 -10.63 11.24
CA LYS A 64 -0.37 -10.46 12.64
C LYS A 64 -1.23 -11.63 13.12
N TYR A 65 -1.93 -12.30 12.20
CA TYR A 65 -2.83 -13.41 12.49
C TYR A 65 -2.18 -14.78 12.34
N VAL A 66 -0.91 -14.84 11.92
CA VAL A 66 -0.14 -16.07 11.75
C VAL A 66 0.70 -16.33 13.00
N VAL A 67 0.64 -17.54 13.54
CA VAL A 67 1.48 -17.95 14.68
C VAL A 67 2.96 -17.90 14.31
N TYR A 68 3.82 -17.56 15.28
CA TYR A 68 5.25 -17.29 15.01
C TYR A 68 5.96 -18.43 14.27
N LYS A 69 5.65 -19.68 14.63
CA LYS A 69 6.22 -20.88 14.01
C LYS A 69 6.01 -20.92 12.49
N ASP A 70 4.84 -20.48 12.03
CA ASP A 70 4.41 -20.63 10.63
C ASP A 70 4.63 -19.35 9.82
N LYS A 71 5.03 -18.23 10.46
CA LYS A 71 5.29 -16.95 9.77
C LYS A 71 6.31 -17.08 8.65
N LYS A 72 7.36 -17.89 8.84
CA LYS A 72 8.40 -18.06 7.82
C LYS A 72 7.86 -18.73 6.56
N GLU A 73 7.04 -19.76 6.73
CA GLU A 73 6.41 -20.49 5.63
C GLU A 73 5.33 -19.64 4.97
N SER A 74 4.41 -19.07 5.75
CA SER A 74 3.35 -18.20 5.25
C SER A 74 3.88 -17.00 4.46
N THR A 75 4.95 -16.35 4.92
CA THR A 75 5.57 -15.25 4.16
C THR A 75 6.31 -15.70 2.92
N ALA A 76 6.80 -16.95 2.87
CA ALA A 76 7.38 -17.54 1.66
C ALA A 76 6.30 -17.79 0.61
N ASP A 77 5.15 -18.34 1.01
CA ASP A 77 4.02 -18.57 0.11
C ASP A 77 3.43 -17.26 -0.42
N MET A 78 3.31 -16.22 0.42
CA MET A 78 2.87 -14.89 -0.02
C MET A 78 3.77 -14.29 -1.12
N LYS A 79 5.03 -14.72 -1.25
CA LYS A 79 5.91 -14.25 -2.34
C LYS A 79 5.44 -14.70 -3.71
N ASN A 80 4.80 -15.87 -3.79
CA ASN A 80 4.31 -16.39 -5.06
C ASN A 80 3.25 -15.47 -5.66
N ILE A 81 2.48 -14.77 -4.82
CA ILE A 81 1.44 -13.81 -5.24
C ILE A 81 2.07 -12.60 -5.92
N TYR A 82 3.02 -11.92 -5.27
CA TYR A 82 3.57 -10.66 -5.78
C TYR A 82 4.75 -10.82 -6.74
N ASN A 83 5.33 -12.02 -6.85
CA ASN A 83 6.33 -12.37 -7.88
C ASN A 83 5.70 -13.02 -9.12
N ALA A 84 4.37 -13.21 -9.14
CA ALA A 84 3.67 -13.80 -10.26
C ALA A 84 3.91 -12.99 -11.56
N PRO A 85 4.02 -13.66 -12.72
CA PRO A 85 4.29 -13.01 -14.01
C PRO A 85 3.12 -12.15 -14.52
N ASN A 86 1.91 -12.38 -14.00
CA ASN A 86 0.70 -11.64 -14.34
C ASN A 86 -0.36 -11.77 -13.23
N LYS A 87 -1.48 -11.05 -13.41
CA LYS A 87 -2.55 -10.95 -12.42
C LYS A 87 -3.30 -12.27 -12.22
N GLU A 88 -3.45 -13.05 -13.28
CA GLU A 88 -4.17 -14.33 -13.28
C GLU A 88 -3.43 -15.38 -12.44
N VAL A 89 -2.10 -15.44 -12.58
CA VAL A 89 -1.25 -16.30 -11.75
C VAL A 89 -1.22 -15.80 -10.31
N ALA A 90 -1.14 -14.48 -10.08
CA ALA A 90 -1.20 -13.91 -8.74
C ALA A 90 -2.50 -14.29 -7.99
N ALA A 91 -3.64 -14.25 -8.69
CA ALA A 91 -4.93 -14.66 -8.12
C ALA A 91 -4.96 -16.17 -7.81
N THR A 92 -4.40 -17.00 -8.69
CA THR A 92 -4.28 -18.45 -8.45
C THR A 92 -3.43 -18.75 -7.22
N GLU A 93 -2.30 -18.07 -7.05
CA GLU A 93 -1.43 -18.23 -5.88
C GLU A 93 -2.09 -17.72 -4.59
N LEU A 94 -2.95 -16.69 -4.70
CA LEU A 94 -3.75 -16.22 -3.57
C LEU A 94 -4.78 -17.28 -3.13
N ASP A 95 -5.49 -17.91 -4.08
CA ASP A 95 -6.43 -19.01 -3.78
C ASP A 95 -5.72 -20.24 -3.20
N ASN A 96 -4.47 -20.51 -3.64
CA ASN A 96 -3.66 -21.59 -3.11
C ASN A 96 -3.22 -21.31 -1.66
N LEU A 97 -2.90 -20.06 -1.33
CA LEU A 97 -2.57 -19.64 0.02
C LEU A 97 -3.75 -19.82 0.99
N GLU A 98 -4.98 -19.55 0.55
CA GLU A 98 -6.19 -19.70 1.38
C GLU A 98 -6.54 -21.16 1.71
N LYS A 99 -6.17 -22.10 0.83
CA LYS A 99 -6.46 -23.54 1.01
C LYS A 99 -5.50 -24.25 1.96
N LYS A 100 -4.41 -23.61 2.38
CA LYS A 100 -3.42 -24.15 3.32
C LYS A 100 -3.83 -23.87 4.77
#